data_AF-A0A6C0IWF7-F1
#
_entry.id   AF-A0A6C0IWF7-F1
#
_cell.length_a   1.000
_cell.length_b   1.000
_cell.length_c   1.000
_cell.angle_alpha   90.00
_cell.angle_beta   90.00
_cell.angle_gamma   90.00
#
_symmetry.space_group_name_H-M   'P 1'
#
loop_
_entity.id
_entity.type
_entity.pdbx_description
1 polymer ?
#
loop_
_entity_poly.entity_id
_entity_poly.type
_entity_poly.pdbx_seq_one_letter_code
_entity_poly.pdbx_strand_id
1 'polypeptide(L)'
;MPRDGIITDLSATFVVTAAATLAGEATVHAQLYLNGVDDPTNFFIPINATDLPLSPSLDVVTIGTILRGQLNGLSIPVVDGDRLLLVFTVATSVGLTATVTGVASAGVNIN
;
A
#
# COMPACT_ATOMS: atom_id res chain seq x y z
N MET A 1 -13.24 -9.83 6.36
CA MET A 1 -12.50 -11.04 6.70
C MET A 1 -13.55 -12.09 6.98
N PRO A 2 -13.57 -13.19 6.22
CA PRO A 2 -14.64 -14.18 6.32
C PRO A 2 -14.39 -15.24 7.42
N ARG A 3 -13.28 -15.10 8.15
CA ARG A 3 -12.83 -15.96 9.24
C ARG A 3 -11.68 -15.27 9.97
N ASP A 4 -11.36 -15.76 11.16
CA ASP A 4 -10.12 -15.46 11.85
C ASP A 4 -8.90 -15.91 11.02
N GLY A 5 -7.79 -15.19 11.16
CA GLY A 5 -6.52 -15.54 10.53
C GLY A 5 -5.37 -14.65 11.00
N ILE A 6 -4.20 -14.87 10.42
CA ILE A 6 -3.00 -14.07 10.64
C ILE A 6 -2.46 -13.59 9.30
N ILE A 7 -2.32 -12.28 9.14
CA ILE A 7 -1.60 -11.72 7.99
C ILE A 7 -0.12 -12.02 8.19
N THR A 8 0.46 -12.72 7.22
CA THR A 8 1.85 -13.19 7.25
C THR A 8 2.73 -12.53 6.21
N ASP A 9 2.16 -12.18 5.05
CA ASP A 9 2.91 -11.56 3.96
C ASP A 9 2.05 -10.52 3.23
N LEU A 10 2.71 -9.47 2.73
CA LEU A 10 2.12 -8.45 1.86
C LEU A 10 3.06 -8.24 0.67
N SER A 11 2.54 -8.35 -0.55
CA SER A 11 3.24 -7.96 -1.76
C SER A 11 2.42 -6.93 -2.51
N ALA A 12 3.09 -5.98 -3.15
CA ALA A 12 2.40 -4.94 -3.91
C ALA A 12 3.19 -4.58 -5.18
N THR A 13 2.45 -4.20 -6.21
CA THR A 13 2.98 -3.71 -7.48
C THR A 13 2.18 -2.48 -7.92
N PHE A 14 2.88 -1.47 -8.41
CA PHE A 14 2.29 -0.28 -9.01
C PHE A 14 2.93 -0.04 -10.38
N VAL A 15 2.12 0.15 -11.42
CA VAL A 15 2.59 0.43 -12.79
C VAL A 15 2.15 1.82 -13.20
N VAL A 16 3.11 2.69 -13.48
CA VAL A 16 2.87 4.07 -13.92
C VAL A 16 2.21 4.08 -15.31
N THR A 17 1.15 4.86 -15.47
CA THR A 17 0.38 4.96 -16.73
C THR A 17 0.37 6.36 -17.35
N ALA A 18 0.78 7.38 -16.60
CA ALA A 18 0.94 8.74 -17.10
C ALA A 18 2.31 9.29 -16.69
N ALA A 19 2.95 10.02 -17.61
CA ALA A 19 4.21 10.69 -17.32
C ALA A 19 3.96 11.97 -16.50
N ALA A 20 4.88 12.27 -15.58
CA ALA A 20 4.86 13.48 -14.77
C ALA A 20 6.28 13.88 -14.36
N THR A 21 6.46 15.15 -14.01
CA THR A 21 7.70 15.65 -13.41
C THR A 21 7.46 15.89 -11.93
N LEU A 22 8.33 15.38 -11.08
CA LEU A 22 8.27 15.55 -9.64
C LEU A 22 9.23 16.66 -9.21
N ALA A 23 8.91 17.34 -8.11
CA ALA A 23 9.77 18.36 -7.51
C ALA A 23 11.00 17.75 -6.80
N GLY A 24 11.00 16.44 -6.56
CA GLY A 24 12.08 15.66 -6.00
C GLY A 24 11.73 14.18 -5.97
N GLU A 25 12.61 13.38 -5.37
CA GLU A 25 12.41 11.93 -5.23
C GLU A 25 11.10 11.62 -4.48
N ALA A 26 10.33 10.71 -5.05
CA ALA A 26 9.08 10.23 -4.48
C ALA A 26 9.09 8.71 -4.33
N THR A 27 8.58 8.22 -3.22
CA THR A 27 8.40 6.79 -2.98
C THR A 27 6.92 6.47 -2.93
N VAL A 28 6.49 5.47 -3.68
CA VAL A 28 5.14 4.93 -3.56
C VAL A 28 5.14 3.91 -2.43
N HIS A 29 4.20 4.03 -1.50
CA HIS A 29 3.98 3.09 -0.41
C HIS A 29 2.69 2.32 -0.64
N ALA A 30 2.64 1.07 -0.20
CA ALA A 30 1.42 0.30 -0.05
C ALA A 30 1.26 -0.07 1.43
N GLN A 31 0.08 0.12 2.01
CA GLN A 31 -0.14 -0.16 3.42
C GLN A 31 -1.56 -0.69 3.66
N LEU A 32 -1.68 -1.70 4.52
CA LEU A 32 -2.98 -2.19 4.96
C LEU A 32 -3.51 -1.32 6.09
N TYR A 33 -4.80 -1.07 6.03
CA TYR A 33 -5.58 -0.43 7.06
C TYR A 33 -6.70 -1.38 7.48
N LEU A 34 -7.06 -1.31 8.76
CA LEU A 34 -8.05 -2.17 9.39
C LEU A 34 -9.21 -1.33 9.92
N ASN A 35 -10.42 -1.81 9.66
CA ASN A 35 -11.60 -1.43 10.41
C ASN A 35 -12.11 -2.68 11.14
N GLY A 36 -12.21 -2.60 12.47
CA GLY A 36 -12.53 -3.76 13.31
C GLY A 36 -13.98 -4.22 13.15
N VAL A 37 -14.24 -5.51 13.38
CA VAL A 37 -15.58 -6.13 13.27
C VAL A 37 -16.71 -5.37 13.98
N ASP A 38 -16.43 -4.76 15.13
CA ASP A 38 -17.44 -4.04 15.93
C ASP A 38 -17.59 -2.56 15.55
N ASP A 39 -16.82 -2.04 14.58
CA ASP A 39 -16.88 -0.65 14.15
C ASP A 39 -17.84 -0.47 12.95
N PRO A 40 -19.03 0.14 13.16
CA PRO A 40 -20.03 0.31 12.11
C PRO A 40 -19.69 1.45 11.12
N THR A 41 -18.61 2.20 11.35
CA THR A 41 -18.22 3.36 10.52
C THR A 41 -17.44 2.92 9.28
N ASN A 42 -16.88 3.85 8.50
CA ASN A 42 -15.88 3.57 7.45
C ASN A 42 -14.52 4.17 7.80
N PHE A 43 -14.19 4.22 9.10
CA PHE A 43 -12.89 4.68 9.56
C PHE A 43 -11.92 3.49 9.62
N PHE A 44 -10.81 3.59 8.90
CA PHE A 44 -9.79 2.55 8.85
C PHE A 44 -8.50 3.08 9.48
N ILE A 45 -7.88 2.28 10.35
CA ILE A 45 -6.64 2.62 11.07
C ILE A 45 -5.47 1.91 10.37
N PRO A 46 -4.35 2.61 10.08
CA PRO A 46 -3.20 1.99 9.44
C PRO A 46 -2.59 0.89 10.31
N ILE A 47 -2.25 -0.23 9.69
CA ILE A 47 -1.46 -1.29 10.32
C ILE A 47 0.01 -0.96 10.07
N ASN A 48 0.66 -0.31 11.03
CA ASN A 48 2.02 0.25 10.87
C ASN A 48 3.06 -0.79 10.41
N ALA A 49 2.95 -2.05 10.84
CA ALA A 49 3.85 -3.12 10.43
C ALA A 49 3.75 -3.49 8.93
N THR A 50 2.75 -2.95 8.22
CA THR A 50 2.51 -3.21 6.80
C THR A 50 2.87 -2.05 5.89
N ASP A 51 3.54 -1.01 6.39
CA ASP A 51 4.04 0.08 5.55
C ASP A 51 5.15 -0.43 4.63
N LEU A 52 4.82 -0.63 3.36
CA LEU A 52 5.70 -1.21 2.35
C LEU A 52 6.13 -0.14 1.34
N PRO A 53 7.37 0.38 1.40
CA PRO A 53 7.92 1.21 0.35
C PRO A 53 8.17 0.36 -0.91
N LEU A 54 7.68 0.83 -2.05
CA LEU A 54 7.90 0.18 -3.34
C LEU A 54 9.18 0.73 -3.99
N SER A 55 9.86 -0.15 -4.73
CA SER A 55 11.10 0.19 -5.43
C SER A 55 10.97 -0.07 -6.93
N PRO A 56 11.63 0.74 -7.79
CA PRO A 56 12.49 1.88 -7.45
C PRO A 56 11.70 3.08 -6.90
N SER A 57 12.38 4.05 -6.28
CA SER A 57 11.80 5.38 -6.09
C SER A 57 11.68 6.10 -7.43
N LEU A 58 10.85 7.14 -7.47
CA LEU A 58 10.55 7.94 -8.64
C LEU A 58 11.25 9.29 -8.55
N ASP A 59 12.29 9.50 -9.36
CA ASP A 59 12.85 10.83 -9.60
C ASP A 59 12.15 11.50 -10.81
N VAL A 60 11.87 10.69 -11.83
CA VAL A 60 11.12 11.08 -13.03
C VAL A 60 10.03 10.04 -13.25
N VAL A 61 8.79 10.48 -13.48
CA VAL A 61 7.67 9.57 -13.70
C VAL A 61 7.57 9.29 -15.19
N THR A 62 8.04 8.11 -15.59
CA THR A 62 7.92 7.61 -16.97
C THR A 62 6.86 6.52 -17.06
N ILE A 63 6.08 6.55 -18.14
CA ILE A 63 5.03 5.55 -18.42
C ILE A 63 5.67 4.17 -18.50
N GLY A 64 5.02 3.18 -17.88
CA GLY A 64 5.48 1.80 -17.85
C GLY A 64 6.48 1.49 -16.75
N THR A 65 6.88 2.47 -15.92
CA THR A 65 7.69 2.21 -14.72
C THR A 65 6.93 1.26 -13.80
N ILE A 66 7.60 0.19 -13.36
CA ILE A 66 7.04 -0.83 -12.47
C ILE A 66 7.71 -0.69 -11.11
N LEU A 67 6.91 -0.45 -10.08
CA LEU A 67 7.32 -0.37 -8.68
C LEU A 67 6.82 -1.60 -7.95
N ARG A 68 7.69 -2.28 -7.18
CA ARG A 68 7.31 -3.50 -6.45
C ARG A 68 7.94 -3.55 -5.06
N GLY A 69 7.33 -4.34 -4.20
CA GLY A 69 7.84 -4.60 -2.86
C GLY A 69 7.15 -5.79 -2.22
N GLN A 70 7.75 -6.30 -1.15
CA GLN A 70 7.18 -7.39 -0.35
C GLN A 70 7.62 -7.29 1.11
N LEU A 71 6.70 -7.52 2.04
CA LEU A 71 6.93 -7.78 3.45
C LEU A 71 6.60 -9.23 3.75
N ASN A 72 7.47 -9.90 4.50
CA ASN A 72 7.30 -11.30 4.92
C ASN A 72 7.43 -11.42 6.43
N GLY A 73 6.92 -12.51 6.99
CA GLY A 73 7.09 -12.81 8.41
C GLY A 73 6.32 -11.86 9.32
N LEU A 74 5.22 -11.30 8.82
CA LEU A 74 4.26 -10.55 9.62
C LEU A 74 3.55 -11.51 10.59
N SER A 75 3.05 -10.96 11.69
CA SER A 75 2.24 -11.67 12.68
C SER A 75 1.14 -10.75 13.18
N ILE A 76 0.15 -10.53 12.32
CA ILE A 76 -0.91 -9.54 12.55
C ILE A 76 -2.24 -10.30 12.61
N PRO A 77 -2.82 -10.49 13.80
CA PRO A 77 -4.09 -11.18 13.92
C PRO A 77 -5.22 -10.33 13.35
N VAL A 78 -6.18 -11.01 12.75
CA VAL A 78 -7.39 -10.47 12.14
C VAL A 78 -8.53 -11.44 12.45
N VAL A 79 -9.70 -10.92 12.78
CA VAL A 79 -10.85 -11.72 13.20
C VAL A 79 -11.94 -11.74 12.14
N ASP A 80 -12.87 -12.69 12.24
CA ASP A 80 -14.06 -12.70 11.40
C ASP A 80 -14.82 -11.36 11.47
N GLY A 81 -15.26 -10.87 10.31
CA GLY A 81 -15.92 -9.57 10.18
C GLY A 81 -15.01 -8.36 10.00
N ASP A 82 -13.71 -8.44 10.34
CA ASP A 82 -12.76 -7.33 10.11
C ASP A 82 -12.74 -6.89 8.65
N ARG A 83 -12.55 -5.60 8.37
CA ARG A 83 -12.44 -5.08 7.00
C ARG A 83 -11.04 -4.54 6.76
N LEU A 84 -10.37 -5.08 5.74
CA LEU A 84 -9.07 -4.62 5.30
C LEU A 84 -9.21 -3.69 4.10
N LEU A 85 -8.45 -2.61 4.11
CA LEU A 85 -8.30 -1.68 3.00
C LEU A 85 -6.81 -1.56 2.67
N LEU A 86 -6.43 -1.79 1.42
CA LEU A 86 -5.07 -1.50 0.96
C LEU A 86 -5.03 -0.10 0.37
N VAL A 87 -4.13 0.74 0.89
CA VAL A 87 -3.95 2.12 0.46
C VAL A 87 -2.58 2.28 -0.17
N PHE A 88 -2.55 2.94 -1.34
CA PHE A 88 -1.31 3.38 -1.96
C PHE A 88 -1.16 4.88 -1.73
N THR A 89 -0.01 5.30 -1.24
CA THR A 89 0.33 6.71 -1.01
C THR A 89 1.64 7.05 -1.67
N VAL A 90 1.87 8.34 -1.92
CA VAL A 90 3.15 8.84 -2.43
C VAL A 90 3.75 9.71 -1.34
N ALA A 91 4.94 9.36 -0.88
CA ALA A 91 5.73 10.13 0.06
C ALA A 91 6.84 10.87 -0.69
N THR A 92 7.06 12.15 -0.35
CA THR A 92 8.14 12.97 -0.93
C THR A 92 8.73 13.85 0.16
N SER A 93 10.01 14.21 0.04
CA SER A 93 10.70 15.09 0.98
C SER A 93 10.41 16.59 0.77
N VAL A 94 9.97 16.97 -0.44
CA VAL A 94 9.81 18.37 -0.87
C VAL A 94 8.34 18.79 -1.10
N GLY A 95 7.39 17.87 -0.91
CA GLY A 95 5.96 18.08 -1.17
C GLY A 95 5.57 17.67 -2.61
N LEU A 96 4.36 17.14 -2.76
CA LEU A 96 3.82 16.73 -4.06
C LEU A 96 3.22 17.91 -4.80
N THR A 97 3.88 18.31 -5.89
CA THR A 97 3.35 19.27 -6.87
C THR A 97 2.63 18.59 -8.04
N ALA A 98 2.68 17.25 -8.12
CA ALA A 98 2.11 16.45 -9.20
C ALA A 98 1.37 15.22 -8.66
N THR A 99 0.59 14.58 -9.51
CA THR A 99 -0.09 13.31 -9.20
C THR A 99 0.62 12.17 -9.91
N VAL A 100 0.89 11.06 -9.22
CA VAL A 100 1.39 9.82 -9.82
C VAL A 100 0.19 8.93 -10.16
N THR A 101 -0.04 8.67 -11.45
CA THR A 101 -1.18 7.86 -11.92
C THR A 101 -0.71 6.49 -12.40
N GLY A 102 -1.39 5.44 -11.99
CA GLY A 102 -1.01 4.07 -12.32
C GLY A 102 -2.05 3.02 -11.97
N VAL A 103 -1.71 1.77 -12.29
CA VAL A 103 -2.47 0.57 -11.92
C VAL A 103 -1.82 -0.06 -10.70
N ALA A 104 -2.59 -0.26 -9.64
CA ALA A 104 -2.14 -0.87 -8.40
C ALA A 104 -2.68 -2.30 -8.27
N SER A 105 -1.84 -3.23 -7.83
CA SER A 105 -2.22 -4.60 -7.49
C SER A 105 -1.42 -5.10 -6.27
N ALA A 106 -1.96 -6.07 -5.56
CA ALA A 106 -1.33 -6.62 -4.38
C ALA A 106 -1.80 -8.03 -4.05
N GLY A 107 -1.01 -8.73 -3.24
CA GLY A 107 -1.35 -9.99 -2.61
C GLY A 107 -1.14 -9.90 -1.10
N VAL A 108 -2.11 -10.40 -0.35
CA VAL A 108 -2.05 -10.49 1.12
C VAL A 108 -2.22 -11.96 1.49
N ASN A 109 -1.21 -12.52 2.16
CA ASN A 109 -1.28 -13.89 2.66
C ASN A 109 -1.90 -13.88 4.06
N ILE A 110 -3.00 -14.63 4.23
CA ILE A 110 -3.74 -14.76 5.49
C ILE A 110 -3.97 -16.24 5.74
N ASN A 111 -3.31 -16.79 6.76
CA ASN A 111 -3.47 -18.19 7.16
C ASN A 111 -4.31 -18.33 8.42
#